data_AF-F6J6Q2-F1
#
_entry.id   AF-F6J6Q2-F1
#
_cell.length_a   1.000
_cell.length_b   1.000
_cell.length_c   1.000
_cell.angle_alpha   90.00
_cell.angle_beta   90.00
_cell.angle_gamma   90.00
#
_symmetry.space_group_name_H-M   'P 1'
#
loop_
_entity.id
_entity.type
_entity.pdbx_description
1 polymer ?
#
loop_
_entity_poly.entity_id
_entity_poly.type
_entity_poly.pdbx_seq_one_letter_code
_entity_poly.pdbx_strand_id
1 'polypeptide(L)'
;MKLALLAILIVSLALAQATDYCSSDICNGGSHIACGHSNWWDSSCPGDAELIDINDDYKWVFVHSHNDKRNYIAGGYDSNHNAACRMATMEWDDELAYLASLNVRQCNMVHDSCHNTDAFKYSGQNLAWQAYSGDLPDMGYILDNSVQMWFDEVHNSNAGIIAGGYPSEYNGP
;
A
#
# COMPACT_ATOMS: atom_id res chain seq x y z
N MET A 1 -23.48 -8.75 36.48
CA MET A 1 -23.62 -8.14 35.15
C MET A 1 -22.90 -6.79 35.02
N LYS A 2 -23.20 -5.75 35.82
CA LYS A 2 -22.56 -4.43 35.69
C LYS A 2 -21.02 -4.43 35.84
N LEU A 3 -20.49 -5.21 36.81
CA LEU A 3 -19.04 -5.36 37.03
C LEU A 3 -18.33 -6.09 35.88
N ALA A 4 -18.99 -7.07 35.26
CA ALA A 4 -18.47 -7.80 34.11
C ALA A 4 -18.45 -6.92 32.85
N LEU A 5 -19.50 -6.11 32.64
CA LEU A 5 -19.55 -5.14 31.54
C LEU A 5 -18.46 -4.06 31.68
N LEU A 6 -18.20 -3.57 32.89
CA LEU A 6 -17.14 -2.59 33.16
C LEU A 6 -15.74 -3.19 32.92
N ALA A 7 -15.52 -4.43 33.34
CA ALA A 7 -14.25 -5.14 33.13
C ALA A 7 -14.00 -5.42 31.63
N ILE A 8 -15.03 -5.82 30.88
CA ILE A 8 -14.95 -6.00 29.42
C ILE A 8 -14.61 -4.68 28.73
N LEU A 9 -15.26 -3.57 29.12
CA LEU A 9 -15.01 -2.25 28.56
C LEU A 9 -13.55 -1.80 28.79
N ILE A 10 -13.02 -1.98 30.00
CA ILE A 10 -11.63 -1.62 30.35
C ILE A 10 -10.62 -2.49 29.58
N VAL A 11 -10.88 -3.79 29.42
CA VAL A 11 -10.03 -4.69 28.62
C VAL A 11 -10.05 -4.29 27.15
N SER A 12 -11.21 -3.90 26.59
CA SER A 12 -11.29 -3.41 25.21
C SER A 12 -10.58 -2.07 25.00
N LEU A 13 -10.62 -1.15 25.97
CA LEU A 13 -9.87 0.12 25.88
C LEU A 13 -8.35 -0.09 25.97
N ALA A 14 -7.89 -1.11 26.70
CA ALA A 14 -6.46 -1.42 26.79
C ALA A 14 -5.88 -2.06 25.52
N LEU A 15 -6.74 -2.64 24.66
CA LEU A 15 -6.34 -3.29 23.41
C LEU A 15 -6.40 -2.37 22.18
N ALA A 16 -7.04 -1.20 22.29
CA ALA A 16 -7.13 -0.21 21.22
C ALA A 16 -6.18 0.96 21.50
N GLN A 17 -4.88 0.72 21.49
CA GLN A 17 -3.89 1.79 21.37
C GLN A 17 -3.84 2.18 19.89
N ALA A 18 -4.17 3.42 19.56
CA ALA A 18 -3.95 3.94 18.22
C ALA A 18 -2.45 4.17 18.02
N THR A 19 -1.94 3.84 16.84
CA THR A 19 -0.54 4.07 16.47
C THR A 19 -0.19 5.56 16.58
N ASP A 20 0.83 5.90 17.38
CA ASP A 20 1.37 7.26 17.41
C ASP A 20 2.34 7.45 16.24
N TYR A 21 1.79 7.84 15.10
CA TYR A 21 2.57 8.10 13.88
C TYR A 21 3.57 9.25 14.00
N CYS A 22 3.52 10.08 15.06
CA CYS A 22 4.52 11.11 15.30
C CYS A 22 5.71 10.61 16.15
N SER A 23 5.63 9.39 16.67
CA SER A 23 6.71 8.78 17.44
C SER A 23 7.96 8.58 16.57
N SER A 24 9.14 8.88 17.12
CA SER A 24 10.42 8.57 16.48
C SER A 24 10.67 7.07 16.31
N ASP A 25 9.91 6.21 17.01
CA ASP A 25 10.12 4.77 17.01
C ASP A 25 9.49 4.07 15.80
N ILE A 26 8.62 4.78 15.05
CA ILE A 26 7.93 4.23 13.87
C ILE A 26 8.71 4.44 12.57
N CYS A 27 9.48 5.52 12.50
CA CYS A 27 10.29 5.89 11.33
C CYS A 27 11.77 5.94 11.71
N ASN A 28 12.61 5.24 10.96
CA ASN A 28 14.07 5.34 11.09
C ASN A 28 14.59 6.59 10.36
N GLY A 29 14.07 7.77 10.72
CA GLY A 29 14.28 9.06 10.06
C GLY A 29 13.13 9.47 9.14
N GLY A 30 13.09 10.76 8.79
CA GLY A 30 11.98 11.32 8.01
C GLY A 30 10.74 11.65 8.82
N SER A 31 9.77 12.31 8.18
CA SER A 31 8.45 12.55 8.78
C SER A 31 7.48 11.47 8.30
N HIS A 32 6.72 10.89 9.23
CA HIS A 32 5.64 9.98 8.88
C HIS A 32 4.52 10.71 8.14
N ILE A 33 3.94 10.11 7.10
CA ILE A 33 2.88 10.71 6.28
C ILE A 33 1.65 11.12 7.09
N ALA A 34 1.29 10.35 8.12
CA ALA A 34 0.15 10.66 8.99
C ALA A 34 0.46 11.67 10.11
N CYS A 35 1.73 11.93 10.43
CA CYS A 35 2.06 12.84 11.53
C CYS A 35 1.74 14.29 11.15
N GLY A 36 0.79 14.91 11.85
CA GLY A 36 0.36 16.29 11.57
C GLY A 36 -0.46 16.46 10.29
N HIS A 37 -0.79 15.36 9.59
CA HIS A 37 -1.58 15.41 8.38
C HIS A 37 -3.03 15.78 8.68
N SER A 38 -3.57 16.74 7.93
CA SER A 38 -4.90 17.32 8.19
C SER A 38 -6.07 16.41 7.78
N ASN A 39 -5.78 15.29 7.10
CA ASN A 39 -6.76 14.46 6.38
C ASN A 39 -7.50 15.20 5.26
N TRP A 40 -7.03 16.39 4.90
CA TRP A 40 -7.55 17.23 3.83
C TRP A 40 -6.62 17.23 2.63
N TRP A 41 -7.10 17.75 1.51
CA TRP A 41 -6.31 17.96 0.30
C TRP A 41 -5.22 18.99 0.52
N ASP A 42 -4.03 18.72 -0.02
CA ASP A 42 -2.98 19.74 -0.12
C ASP A 42 -3.39 20.84 -1.11
N SER A 43 -2.80 22.03 -0.93
CA SER A 43 -2.93 23.16 -1.84
C SER A 43 -2.51 22.88 -3.30
N SER A 44 -1.70 21.85 -3.54
CA SER A 44 -1.30 21.37 -4.87
C SER A 44 -2.45 20.68 -5.63
N CYS A 45 -3.46 20.19 -4.92
CA CYS A 45 -4.58 19.48 -5.52
C CYS A 45 -5.50 20.43 -6.31
N PRO A 46 -6.09 19.94 -7.42
CA PRO A 46 -7.12 20.69 -8.11
C PRO A 46 -8.37 20.85 -7.23
N GLY A 47 -9.14 21.91 -7.46
CA GLY A 47 -10.28 22.27 -6.60
C GLY A 47 -11.45 21.28 -6.64
N ASP A 48 -11.48 20.41 -7.64
CA ASP A 48 -12.46 19.33 -7.85
C ASP A 48 -11.86 17.94 -7.56
N ALA A 49 -10.74 17.86 -6.84
CA ALA A 49 -10.17 16.59 -6.41
C ALA A 49 -11.17 15.79 -5.57
N GLU A 50 -11.32 14.52 -5.93
CA GLU A 50 -12.16 13.55 -5.22
C GLU A 50 -11.33 12.32 -4.87
N LEU A 51 -11.54 11.81 -3.65
CA LEU A 51 -10.97 10.54 -3.23
C LEU A 51 -11.98 9.45 -3.55
N ILE A 52 -11.57 8.49 -4.36
CA ILE A 52 -12.40 7.32 -4.65
C ILE A 52 -12.49 6.46 -3.40
N ASP A 53 -13.72 6.11 -3.00
CA ASP A 53 -13.96 5.16 -1.94
C ASP A 53 -13.59 3.74 -2.41
N ILE A 54 -12.56 3.17 -1.80
CA ILE A 54 -12.10 1.81 -2.11
C ILE A 54 -12.97 0.82 -1.33
N ASN A 55 -14.16 0.54 -1.90
CA ASN A 55 -15.10 -0.45 -1.39
C ASN A 55 -14.58 -1.89 -1.55
N ASP A 56 -15.35 -2.87 -1.04
CA ASP A 56 -14.92 -4.28 -1.04
C ASP A 56 -14.66 -4.85 -2.45
N ASP A 57 -15.40 -4.41 -3.47
CA ASP A 57 -15.17 -4.84 -4.85
C ASP A 57 -13.80 -4.33 -5.36
N TYR A 58 -13.45 -3.08 -5.04
CA TYR A 58 -12.17 -2.49 -5.43
C TYR A 58 -10.99 -3.02 -4.60
N LYS A 59 -11.19 -3.29 -3.30
CA LYS A 59 -10.22 -4.03 -2.47
C LYS A 59 -9.92 -5.40 -3.08
N TRP A 60 -10.97 -6.10 -3.52
CA TRP A 60 -10.83 -7.39 -4.19
C TRP A 60 -10.01 -7.27 -5.48
N VAL A 61 -10.27 -6.27 -6.34
CA VAL A 61 -9.49 -6.04 -7.57
C VAL A 61 -7.99 -5.91 -7.25
N PHE A 62 -7.62 -5.06 -6.30
CA PHE A 62 -6.21 -4.89 -5.92
C PHE A 62 -5.58 -6.19 -5.44
N VAL A 63 -6.20 -6.86 -4.47
CA VAL A 63 -5.64 -8.07 -3.86
C VAL A 63 -5.58 -9.22 -4.87
N HIS A 64 -6.65 -9.43 -5.64
CA HIS A 64 -6.73 -10.48 -6.64
C HIS A 64 -5.69 -10.28 -7.74
N SER A 65 -5.61 -9.08 -8.32
CA SER A 65 -4.66 -8.79 -9.41
C SER A 65 -3.21 -9.04 -8.97
N HIS A 66 -2.81 -8.55 -7.80
CA HIS A 66 -1.47 -8.82 -7.28
C HIS A 66 -1.25 -10.31 -7.01
N ASN A 67 -2.22 -11.02 -6.42
CA ASN A 67 -2.07 -12.44 -6.10
C ASN A 67 -1.98 -13.31 -7.37
N ASP A 68 -2.70 -12.97 -8.43
CA ASP A 68 -2.61 -13.65 -9.72
C ASP A 68 -1.20 -13.52 -10.31
N LYS A 69 -0.63 -12.31 -10.28
CA LYS A 69 0.73 -12.02 -10.74
C LYS A 69 1.80 -12.70 -9.86
N ARG A 70 1.60 -12.71 -8.54
CA ARG A 70 2.47 -13.46 -7.60
C ARG A 70 2.42 -14.96 -7.87
N ASN A 71 1.24 -15.51 -8.14
CA ASN A 71 1.06 -16.92 -8.47
C ASN A 71 1.68 -17.27 -9.83
N TYR A 72 1.60 -16.37 -10.82
CA TYR A 72 2.25 -16.51 -12.11
C TYR A 72 3.78 -16.66 -11.97
N ILE A 73 4.43 -15.79 -11.18
CA ILE A 73 5.86 -15.89 -10.88
C ILE A 73 6.15 -17.15 -10.05
N ALA A 74 5.37 -17.40 -9.00
CA ALA A 74 5.61 -18.52 -8.10
C ALA A 74 5.49 -19.89 -8.79
N GLY A 75 4.58 -20.00 -9.77
CA GLY A 75 4.40 -21.19 -10.60
C GLY A 75 5.51 -21.41 -11.64
N GLY A 76 6.45 -20.47 -11.80
CA GLY A 76 7.51 -20.55 -12.80
C GLY A 76 7.00 -20.37 -14.23
N TYR A 77 5.90 -19.63 -14.41
CA TYR A 77 5.33 -19.35 -15.73
C TYR A 77 6.03 -18.20 -16.45
N ASP A 78 6.77 -17.37 -15.71
CA ASP A 78 7.67 -16.36 -16.28
C ASP A 78 9.02 -17.00 -16.66
N SER A 79 9.48 -16.77 -17.89
CA SER A 79 10.72 -17.38 -18.39
C SER A 79 12.00 -16.77 -17.81
N ASN A 80 11.92 -15.56 -17.23
CA ASN A 80 13.07 -14.83 -16.70
C ASN A 80 13.27 -15.07 -15.19
N HIS A 81 12.29 -15.66 -14.50
CA HIS A 81 12.31 -15.89 -13.06
C HIS A 81 12.18 -17.37 -12.72
N ASN A 82 12.79 -17.77 -11.60
CA ASN A 82 12.62 -19.12 -11.07
C ASN A 82 11.29 -19.21 -10.30
N ALA A 83 10.67 -20.39 -10.31
CA ALA A 83 9.54 -20.70 -9.43
C ALA A 83 9.89 -20.42 -7.95
N ALA A 84 8.95 -19.86 -7.20
CA ALA A 84 9.18 -19.43 -5.82
C ALA A 84 8.73 -20.51 -4.83
N CYS A 85 9.62 -20.92 -3.91
CA CYS A 85 9.27 -21.93 -2.90
C CYS A 85 8.30 -21.41 -1.82
N ARG A 86 8.28 -20.09 -1.56
CA ARG A 86 7.54 -19.48 -0.44
C ARG A 86 7.02 -18.07 -0.82
N MET A 87 6.04 -18.01 -1.70
CA MET A 87 5.35 -16.77 -2.06
C MET A 87 3.94 -16.77 -1.43
N ALA A 88 3.75 -16.02 -0.35
CA ALA A 88 2.46 -15.98 0.36
C ALA A 88 1.38 -15.22 -0.43
N THR A 89 0.12 -15.55 -0.22
CA THR A 89 -1.02 -14.74 -0.67
C THR A 89 -1.07 -13.44 0.13
N MET A 90 -1.30 -12.32 -0.55
CA MET A 90 -1.52 -11.03 0.09
C MET A 90 -2.98 -10.87 0.47
N GLU A 91 -3.21 -10.11 1.53
CA GLU A 91 -4.53 -9.72 2.01
C GLU A 91 -4.59 -8.19 2.08
N TRP A 92 -5.80 -7.65 2.10
CA TRP A 92 -6.00 -6.21 2.27
C TRP A 92 -5.75 -5.81 3.73
N ASP A 93 -5.12 -4.65 3.93
CA ASP A 93 -4.90 -4.06 5.24
C ASP A 93 -5.44 -2.62 5.24
N ASP A 94 -6.41 -2.34 6.11
CA ASP A 94 -7.09 -1.04 6.15
C ASP A 94 -6.21 0.08 6.73
N GLU A 95 -5.20 -0.24 7.56
CA GLU A 95 -4.25 0.74 8.09
C GLU A 95 -3.33 1.23 6.96
N LEU A 96 -2.74 0.31 6.18
CA LEU A 96 -1.92 0.63 5.01
C LEU A 96 -2.73 1.40 3.95
N ALA A 97 -3.99 1.02 3.73
CA ALA A 97 -4.88 1.73 2.81
C ALA A 97 -5.17 3.18 3.26
N TYR A 98 -5.40 3.38 4.56
CA TYR A 98 -5.57 4.71 5.12
C TYR A 98 -4.32 5.56 4.89
N LEU A 99 -3.13 5.04 5.18
CA LEU A 99 -1.86 5.75 4.97
C LEU A 99 -1.63 6.08 3.49
N ALA A 100 -1.90 5.14 2.57
CA ALA A 100 -1.82 5.38 1.14
C ALA A 100 -2.78 6.50 0.68
N SER A 101 -3.97 6.57 1.27
CA SER A 101 -4.92 7.64 0.97
C SER A 101 -4.42 9.03 1.40
N LEU A 102 -3.56 9.11 2.43
CA LEU A 102 -2.92 10.37 2.81
C LEU A 102 -1.89 10.81 1.77
N ASN A 103 -1.13 9.86 1.21
CA ASN A 103 -0.22 10.16 0.10
C ASN A 103 -0.98 10.74 -1.10
N VAL A 104 -2.10 10.11 -1.49
CA VAL A 104 -2.96 10.58 -2.60
C VAL A 104 -3.49 12.00 -2.37
N ARG A 105 -3.80 12.36 -1.11
CA ARG A 105 -4.28 13.71 -0.75
C ARG A 105 -3.26 14.83 -0.95
N GLN A 106 -2.00 14.49 -1.24
CA GLN A 106 -0.97 15.46 -1.62
C GLN A 106 -0.98 15.76 -3.12
N CYS A 107 -1.72 15.00 -3.94
CA CYS A 107 -1.81 15.11 -5.40
C CYS A 107 -0.44 15.21 -6.12
N ASN A 108 0.60 14.68 -5.49
CA ASN A 108 1.97 14.67 -5.98
C ASN A 108 2.43 13.21 -6.04
N MET A 109 2.97 12.80 -7.19
CA MET A 109 3.49 11.45 -7.39
C MET A 109 4.89 11.31 -6.79
N VAL A 110 4.96 11.38 -5.45
CA VAL A 110 6.21 11.34 -4.68
C VAL A 110 6.06 10.35 -3.55
N HIS A 111 7.09 9.53 -3.33
CA HIS A 111 7.11 8.58 -2.23
C HIS A 111 7.14 9.29 -0.88
N ASP A 112 6.38 8.76 0.09
CA ASP A 112 6.46 9.30 1.45
C ASP A 112 7.83 9.01 2.05
N SER A 113 8.33 9.94 2.85
CA SER A 113 9.55 9.68 3.61
C SER A 113 9.40 8.52 4.61
N CYS A 114 8.19 8.29 5.12
CA CYS A 114 7.84 7.17 5.99
C CYS A 114 6.32 6.97 6.05
N HIS A 115 5.87 5.72 6.00
CA HIS A 115 4.45 5.31 6.08
C HIS A 115 4.31 3.95 6.82
N ASN A 116 5.22 3.70 7.76
CA ASN A 116 5.30 2.47 8.53
C ASN A 116 4.14 2.33 9.53
N THR A 117 3.83 1.09 9.90
CA THR A 117 2.92 0.80 11.02
C THR A 117 3.65 0.07 12.13
N ASP A 118 2.99 -0.12 13.28
CA ASP A 118 3.53 -0.93 14.38
C ASP A 118 3.80 -2.39 13.94
N ALA A 119 2.93 -2.93 13.06
CA ALA A 119 3.06 -4.27 12.49
C ALA A 119 4.06 -4.32 11.31
N PHE A 120 4.16 -3.25 10.53
CA PHE A 120 4.92 -3.18 9.29
C PHE A 120 5.93 -2.02 9.32
N LYS A 121 7.07 -2.26 9.98
CA LYS A 121 8.14 -1.25 10.19
C LYS A 121 8.97 -0.87 8.95
N TYR A 122 8.68 -1.49 7.82
CA TYR A 122 9.36 -1.30 6.53
C TYR A 122 8.36 -1.53 5.39
N SER A 123 7.17 -0.93 5.50
CA SER A 123 6.16 -1.00 4.44
C SER A 123 6.73 -0.42 3.14
N GLY A 124 6.48 -1.09 2.01
CA GLY A 124 6.81 -0.57 0.69
C GLY A 124 5.67 0.26 0.12
N GLN A 125 5.92 0.92 -1.00
CA GLN A 125 4.94 1.75 -1.70
C GLN A 125 5.16 1.69 -3.21
N ASN A 126 4.07 1.49 -3.95
CA ASN A 126 4.04 1.73 -5.40
C ASN A 126 3.11 2.90 -5.68
N LEU A 127 3.49 3.76 -6.62
CA LEU A 127 2.68 4.90 -7.08
C LEU A 127 2.33 4.72 -8.56
N ALA A 128 1.10 5.09 -8.91
CA ALA A 128 0.64 5.07 -10.29
C ALA A 128 -0.16 6.35 -10.59
N TRP A 129 -0.02 6.84 -11.81
CA TRP A 129 -0.81 7.95 -12.34
C TRP A 129 -1.34 7.55 -13.71
N GLN A 130 -2.63 7.78 -13.92
CA GLN A 130 -3.29 7.53 -15.19
C GLN A 130 -4.07 8.77 -15.60
N ALA A 131 -4.00 9.11 -16.88
CA ALA A 131 -4.71 10.24 -17.46
C ALA A 131 -5.54 9.79 -18.64
N TYR A 132 -6.79 10.24 -18.68
CA TYR A 132 -7.76 9.91 -19.73
C TYR A 132 -8.32 11.18 -20.35
N SER A 133 -8.76 11.08 -21.61
CA SER A 133 -9.53 12.12 -22.28
C SER A 133 -10.95 11.61 -22.53
N GLY A 134 -11.95 12.46 -22.27
CA GLY A 134 -13.36 12.07 -22.37
C GLY A 134 -13.85 11.34 -21.12
N ASP A 135 -14.69 10.33 -21.32
CA ASP A 135 -15.28 9.56 -20.22
C ASP A 135 -14.22 8.66 -19.56
N LEU A 136 -14.27 8.57 -18.23
CA LEU A 136 -13.42 7.65 -17.49
C LEU A 136 -13.84 6.19 -17.76
N PRO A 137 -12.89 5.26 -17.94
CA PRO A 137 -13.19 3.84 -17.89
C PRO A 137 -13.81 3.43 -16.55
N ASP A 138 -14.30 2.20 -16.49
CA ASP A 138 -14.70 1.58 -15.23
C ASP A 138 -13.56 1.64 -14.20
N MET A 139 -13.87 2.02 -12.97
CA MET A 139 -12.86 2.16 -11.92
C MET A 139 -12.12 0.84 -11.65
N GLY A 140 -12.81 -0.30 -11.67
CA GLY A 140 -12.18 -1.61 -11.50
C GLY A 140 -11.11 -1.86 -12.57
N TYR A 141 -11.37 -1.46 -13.82
CA TYR A 141 -10.37 -1.51 -14.89
C TYR A 141 -9.17 -0.60 -14.61
N ILE A 142 -9.40 0.65 -14.19
CA ILE A 142 -8.32 1.59 -13.88
C ILE A 142 -7.42 1.03 -12.77
N LEU A 143 -8.00 0.47 -11.71
CA LEU A 143 -7.27 -0.09 -10.58
C LEU A 143 -6.47 -1.34 -10.98
N ASP A 144 -7.07 -2.26 -11.75
CA ASP A 144 -6.36 -3.44 -12.27
C ASP A 144 -5.21 -3.03 -13.20
N ASN A 145 -5.45 -2.04 -14.07
CA ASN A 145 -4.43 -1.53 -14.98
C ASN A 145 -3.25 -0.91 -14.23
N SER A 146 -3.46 -0.24 -13.09
CA SER A 146 -2.35 0.23 -12.22
C SER A 146 -1.45 -0.92 -11.77
N VAL A 147 -2.04 -2.03 -11.32
CA VAL A 147 -1.28 -3.21 -10.90
C VAL A 147 -0.58 -3.86 -12.09
N GLN A 148 -1.24 -3.88 -13.25
CA GLN A 148 -0.63 -4.39 -14.49
C GLN A 148 0.57 -3.55 -14.92
N MET A 149 0.50 -2.22 -14.88
CA MET A 149 1.62 -1.35 -15.24
C MET A 149 2.86 -1.62 -14.38
N TRP A 150 2.71 -1.80 -13.06
CA TRP A 150 3.83 -2.18 -12.20
C TRP A 150 4.35 -3.58 -12.52
N PHE A 151 3.46 -4.53 -12.80
CA PHE A 151 3.87 -5.89 -13.14
C PHE A 151 4.55 -5.98 -14.50
N ASP A 152 4.16 -5.14 -15.46
CA ASP A 152 4.77 -5.12 -16.78
C ASP A 152 6.28 -4.89 -16.66
N GLU A 153 6.78 -4.18 -15.64
CA GLU A 153 8.21 -4.03 -15.35
C GLU A 153 8.97 -5.36 -15.15
N VAL A 154 8.27 -6.48 -14.99
CA VAL A 154 8.85 -7.84 -14.94
C VAL A 154 9.80 -8.12 -16.11
N HIS A 155 9.57 -7.53 -17.29
CA HIS A 155 10.48 -7.68 -18.44
C HIS A 155 11.88 -7.08 -18.21
N ASN A 156 12.02 -6.17 -17.25
CA ASN A 156 13.28 -5.57 -16.84
C ASN A 156 13.94 -6.30 -15.64
N SER A 157 13.28 -7.34 -15.11
CA SER A 157 13.78 -8.16 -14.00
C SER A 157 14.15 -9.56 -14.45
N ASN A 158 15.01 -10.24 -13.67
CA ASN A 158 15.38 -11.63 -13.91
C ASN A 158 15.82 -12.32 -12.61
N ALA A 159 15.95 -13.65 -12.67
CA ALA A 159 16.36 -14.50 -11.56
C ALA A 159 17.72 -14.11 -10.95
N GLY A 160 18.63 -13.50 -11.71
CA GLY A 160 19.93 -13.04 -11.21
C GLY A 160 19.80 -11.88 -10.22
N ILE A 161 18.88 -10.94 -10.48
CA ILE A 161 18.57 -9.83 -9.56
C ILE A 161 18.00 -10.40 -8.25
N ILE A 162 17.05 -11.33 -8.35
CA ILE A 162 16.43 -11.95 -7.18
C ILE A 162 17.44 -12.79 -6.37
N ALA A 163 18.31 -13.53 -7.05
CA ALA A 163 19.34 -14.35 -6.41
C ALA A 163 20.42 -13.52 -5.69
N GLY A 164 20.64 -12.27 -6.14
CA GLY A 164 21.50 -11.30 -5.46
C GLY A 164 20.98 -10.85 -4.09
N GLY A 165 19.73 -11.19 -3.75
CA GLY A 165 19.06 -10.74 -2.54
C GLY A 165 18.64 -9.27 -2.61
N TYR A 166 18.03 -8.78 -1.54
CA TYR A 166 17.68 -7.36 -1.44
C TYR A 166 18.96 -6.52 -1.35
N PRO A 167 19.16 -5.50 -2.22
CA PRO A 167 20.40 -4.75 -2.22
C PRO A 167 20.55 -3.95 -0.91
N SER A 168 21.71 -4.06 -0.27
CA SER A 168 21.99 -3.37 1.01
C SER A 168 22.06 -1.84 0.90
N GLU A 169 22.28 -1.32 -0.32
CA GLU A 169 22.34 0.13 -0.62
C GLU A 169 21.14 0.60 -1.44
N TYR A 170 20.07 -0.20 -1.54
CA TYR A 170 18.86 0.25 -2.22
C TYR A 170 18.21 1.38 -1.42
N ASN A 171 18.42 2.61 -1.89
CA ASN A 171 17.52 3.71 -1.60
C ASN A 171 16.43 3.63 -2.65
N GLY A 172 15.18 3.46 -2.20
CA GLY A 172 14.01 3.34 -3.09
C GLY A 172 13.90 4.44 -4.14
N PRO A 173 12.99 4.30 -5.11
CA PRO A 173 12.66 5.36 -6.06
C PRO A 173 12.37 6.71 -5.39
#